data_AF-A0A359EDW5-F1
#
_entry.id   AF-A0A359EDW5-F1
#
_cell.length_a   1.000
_cell.length_b   1.000
_cell.length_c   1.000
_cell.angle_alpha   90.00
_cell.angle_beta   90.00
_cell.angle_gamma   90.00
#
_symmetry.space_group_name_H-M   'P 1'
#
loop_
_entity.id
_entity.type
_entity.pdbx_description
1 polymer ?
#
loop_
_entity_poly.entity_id
_entity_poly.type
_entity_poly.pdbx_seq_one_letter_code
_entity_poly.pdbx_strand_id
1 'polypeptide(L)'
;MDGPDHAASLEPQGFQKMVRDIRQVSQALGTGKEKYFTMGEILNREVLAKSLVATRHIEPGETVTREMVTVKGPGQGLSPQRYTQLIGRTIERRIEADEPFLPRDLGQMVTLDIEHTLPMEWGFVVRFNDFRNMLHFNPPLLEFHFTDKDLDDHYPGDDLDAQLVVHAPEFWANHLVDLCTFDEDQRRASVGILQRGINVTREMAPHFRGIPKVVVHPGAASLDHPLTDHKGLYDNLRRSVDELDFDDVELLIENLPPHPWYFGGQWLTNAYMDMYEIRDFLDSTGLKTCYDTSHHKLYCNWANVDFYEQAAVIMPYVSHLHLSDASGIDGEGLQIGEGNIDWVKFFEIAGNYRGTMIPEIWRGHQRGGEGFLVAINRLSEAYFKAKK
;
A
#
# COMPACT_ATOMS: atom_id res chain seq x y z
N MET A 1 -30.76 -11.86 -47.58
CA MET A 1 -32.04 -12.57 -47.52
C MET A 1 -32.50 -12.43 -46.10
N ASP A 2 -33.61 -11.73 -45.87
CA ASP A 2 -34.25 -11.67 -44.57
C ASP A 2 -34.87 -13.04 -44.31
N GLY A 3 -34.17 -13.85 -43.51
CA GLY A 3 -34.71 -15.11 -43.01
C GLY A 3 -35.88 -14.83 -42.07
N PRO A 4 -36.71 -15.84 -41.75
CA PRO A 4 -37.77 -15.69 -40.77
C PRO A 4 -37.18 -15.60 -39.37
N ASP A 5 -36.62 -14.45 -39.01
CA ASP A 5 -36.08 -14.22 -37.68
C ASP A 5 -37.21 -14.17 -36.67
N HIS A 6 -37.08 -15.03 -35.67
CA HIS A 6 -37.99 -15.07 -34.54
C HIS A 6 -37.76 -13.83 -33.67
N ALA A 7 -38.79 -13.30 -33.00
CA ALA A 7 -38.68 -12.12 -32.13
C ALA A 7 -37.67 -12.24 -30.96
N ALA A 8 -37.10 -13.43 -30.75
CA ALA A 8 -36.08 -13.73 -29.76
C ALA A 8 -34.64 -13.76 -30.34
N SER A 9 -34.47 -13.50 -31.64
CA SER A 9 -33.17 -13.50 -32.30
C SER A 9 -32.40 -12.22 -31.96
N LEU A 10 -31.10 -12.35 -31.70
CA LEU A 10 -30.22 -11.22 -31.42
C LEU A 10 -29.25 -11.01 -32.57
N GLU A 11 -29.15 -9.77 -33.03
CA GLU A 11 -28.05 -9.33 -33.90
C GLU A 11 -26.69 -9.47 -33.20
N PRO A 12 -25.57 -9.52 -33.94
CA PRO A 12 -24.23 -9.68 -33.36
C PRO A 12 -23.92 -8.71 -32.22
N GLN A 13 -24.34 -7.44 -32.32
CA GLN A 13 -24.19 -6.45 -31.25
C GLN A 13 -25.03 -6.79 -30.01
N GLY A 14 -26.27 -7.24 -30.22
CA GLY A 14 -27.16 -7.67 -29.14
C GLY A 14 -26.63 -8.91 -28.42
N PHE A 15 -26.07 -9.86 -29.17
CA PHE A 15 -25.41 -11.03 -28.60
C PHE A 15 -24.17 -10.65 -27.79
N GLN A 16 -23.30 -9.77 -28.31
CA GLN A 16 -22.14 -9.24 -27.57
C GLN A 16 -22.55 -8.58 -26.25
N LYS A 17 -23.61 -7.73 -26.27
CA LYS A 17 -24.15 -7.11 -25.06
C LYS A 17 -24.68 -8.15 -24.08
N MET A 18 -25.44 -9.15 -24.55
CA MET A 18 -25.94 -10.22 -23.68
C MET A 18 -24.80 -11.02 -23.03
N VAL A 19 -23.78 -11.40 -23.80
CA VAL A 19 -22.59 -12.09 -23.27
C VAL A 19 -21.88 -11.25 -22.23
N ARG A 20 -21.69 -9.94 -22.48
CA ARG A 20 -21.14 -8.99 -21.51
C ARG A 20 -21.99 -8.96 -20.23
N ASP A 21 -23.30 -8.80 -20.36
CA ASP A 21 -24.23 -8.67 -19.22
C ASP A 21 -24.25 -9.95 -18.37
N ILE A 22 -24.24 -11.14 -19.01
CA ILE A 22 -24.13 -12.42 -18.30
C ILE A 22 -22.82 -12.51 -17.52
N ARG A 23 -21.69 -12.08 -18.11
CA ARG A 23 -20.39 -12.07 -17.42
C ARG A 23 -20.39 -11.11 -16.24
N GLN A 24 -20.97 -9.91 -16.40
CA GLN A 24 -21.11 -8.92 -15.33
C GLN A 24 -21.96 -9.46 -14.17
N VAL A 25 -23.10 -10.10 -14.46
CA VAL A 25 -23.93 -10.74 -13.42
C VAL A 25 -23.17 -11.88 -12.74
N SER A 26 -22.46 -12.71 -13.50
CA SER A 26 -21.67 -13.82 -12.94
C SER A 26 -20.56 -13.32 -12.01
N GLN A 27 -19.89 -12.23 -12.37
CA GLN A 27 -18.91 -11.56 -11.51
C GLN A 27 -19.56 -10.96 -10.25
N ALA A 28 -20.69 -10.28 -10.41
CA ALA A 28 -21.42 -9.65 -9.30
C ALA A 28 -21.98 -10.66 -8.28
N LEU A 29 -22.29 -11.89 -8.70
CA LEU A 29 -22.72 -12.96 -7.80
C LEU A 29 -21.58 -13.44 -6.88
N GLY A 30 -20.33 -13.19 -7.25
CA GLY A 30 -19.15 -13.64 -6.52
C GLY A 30 -18.99 -15.17 -6.51
N THR A 31 -18.05 -15.65 -5.69
CA THR A 31 -17.72 -17.09 -5.61
C THR A 31 -18.52 -17.83 -4.53
N GLY A 32 -19.13 -17.10 -3.60
CA GLY A 32 -19.85 -17.65 -2.44
C GLY A 32 -18.96 -18.41 -1.44
N LYS A 33 -17.64 -18.43 -1.63
CA LYS A 33 -16.69 -19.11 -0.73
C LYS A 33 -16.27 -18.21 0.43
N GLU A 34 -15.70 -17.06 0.09
CA GLU A 34 -15.17 -16.07 1.04
C GLU A 34 -15.62 -14.68 0.57
N LYS A 35 -16.03 -13.84 1.53
CA LYS A 35 -16.31 -12.41 1.29
C LYS A 35 -15.21 -11.60 1.96
N TYR A 36 -14.48 -10.85 1.14
CA TYR A 36 -13.57 -9.80 1.60
C TYR A 36 -14.28 -8.45 1.49
N PHE A 37 -13.92 -7.52 2.36
CA PHE A 37 -14.39 -6.15 2.21
C PHE A 37 -13.62 -5.50 1.05
N THR A 38 -14.33 -4.91 0.10
CA THR A 38 -13.67 -4.07 -0.90
C THR A 38 -13.16 -2.78 -0.25
N MET A 39 -12.18 -2.10 -0.86
CA MET A 39 -11.69 -0.82 -0.34
C MET A 39 -12.82 0.22 -0.20
N GLY A 40 -13.74 0.25 -1.16
CA GLY A 40 -14.95 1.07 -1.07
C GLY A 40 -15.86 0.70 0.10
N GLU A 41 -16.03 -0.59 0.39
CA GLU A 41 -16.78 -1.05 1.58
C GLU A 41 -16.06 -0.68 2.89
N ILE A 42 -14.73 -0.77 2.96
CA ILE A 42 -13.94 -0.38 4.14
C ILE A 42 -14.10 1.12 4.41
N LEU A 43 -13.94 1.96 3.38
CA LEU A 43 -14.13 3.41 3.46
C LEU A 43 -15.54 3.77 3.91
N ASN A 44 -16.56 3.17 3.28
CA ASN A 44 -17.96 3.40 3.64
C ASN A 44 -18.25 2.93 5.06
N ARG A 45 -17.70 1.80 5.48
CA ARG A 45 -17.88 1.28 6.85
C ARG A 45 -17.34 2.26 7.87
N GLU A 46 -16.19 2.87 7.66
CA GLU A 46 -15.68 3.86 8.61
C GLU A 46 -16.65 5.03 8.77
N VAL A 47 -17.14 5.60 7.67
CA VAL A 47 -18.04 6.76 7.72
C VAL A 47 -19.41 6.39 8.30
N LEU A 48 -19.95 5.22 7.92
CA LEU A 48 -21.34 4.85 8.19
C LEU A 48 -21.51 3.96 9.42
N ALA A 49 -20.49 3.22 9.84
CA ALA A 49 -20.57 2.37 11.02
C ALA A 49 -20.60 3.20 12.30
N LYS A 50 -20.87 2.51 13.40
CA LYS A 50 -20.96 3.08 14.73
C LYS A 50 -19.80 2.58 15.58
N SER A 51 -19.44 3.40 16.57
CA SER A 51 -18.45 3.12 17.60
C SER A 51 -19.06 3.30 18.97
N LEU A 52 -18.46 2.66 19.97
CA LEU A 52 -18.65 3.01 21.37
C LEU A 52 -17.92 4.32 21.67
N VAL A 53 -18.61 5.26 22.30
CA VAL A 53 -18.13 6.62 22.54
C VAL A 53 -18.42 7.03 23.97
N ALA A 54 -17.52 7.80 24.58
CA ALA A 54 -17.70 8.28 25.94
C ALA A 54 -18.82 9.34 26.01
N THR A 55 -19.74 9.21 26.96
CA THR A 55 -20.82 10.21 27.19
C THR A 55 -20.36 11.41 28.00
N ARG A 56 -19.22 11.26 28.68
CA ARG A 56 -18.56 12.28 29.49
C ARG A 56 -17.06 12.07 29.41
N HIS A 57 -16.33 13.05 29.89
CA HIS A 57 -14.91 12.91 30.17
C HIS A 57 -14.66 11.81 31.22
N ILE A 58 -13.61 11.01 31.02
CA ILE A 58 -13.18 9.88 31.85
C ILE A 58 -11.68 10.00 32.11
N GLU A 59 -11.28 9.97 33.38
CA GLU A 59 -9.88 10.01 33.81
C GLU A 59 -9.23 8.62 33.87
N PRO A 60 -7.89 8.52 33.74
CA PRO A 60 -7.15 7.30 34.03
C PRO A 60 -7.48 6.76 35.44
N GLY A 61 -7.66 5.45 35.55
CA GLY A 61 -8.03 4.73 36.77
C GLY A 61 -9.54 4.59 36.98
N GLU A 62 -10.38 5.31 36.23
CA GLU A 62 -11.83 5.13 36.31
C GLU A 62 -12.27 3.79 35.70
N THR A 63 -13.29 3.19 36.30
CA THR A 63 -13.93 1.96 35.77
C THR A 63 -15.11 2.34 34.89
N VAL A 64 -15.13 1.84 33.66
CA VAL A 64 -16.20 2.14 32.69
C VAL A 64 -17.52 1.56 33.17
N THR A 65 -18.51 2.42 33.39
CA THR A 65 -19.90 2.01 33.67
C THR A 65 -20.78 2.19 32.45
N ARG A 66 -22.01 1.67 32.53
CA ARG A 66 -22.95 1.69 31.40
C ARG A 66 -23.33 3.10 30.97
N GLU A 67 -23.40 4.03 31.92
CA GLU A 67 -23.79 5.42 31.73
C GLU A 67 -22.69 6.24 31.05
N MET A 68 -21.44 5.77 31.12
CA MET A 68 -20.28 6.41 30.51
C MET A 68 -20.15 6.11 29.01
N VAL A 69 -20.97 5.20 28.47
CA VAL A 69 -20.81 4.68 27.11
C VAL A 69 -22.10 4.88 26.32
N THR A 70 -21.97 5.42 25.12
CA THR A 70 -23.04 5.51 24.13
C THR A 70 -22.54 5.03 22.76
N VAL A 71 -23.43 5.02 21.77
CA VAL A 71 -23.14 4.58 20.41
C VAL A 71 -23.34 5.75 19.45
N LYS A 72 -22.27 6.17 18.78
CA LYS A 72 -22.31 7.24 17.75
C LYS A 72 -21.49 6.82 16.53
N GLY A 73 -21.69 7.48 15.39
CA GLY A 73 -20.79 7.36 14.24
C GLY A 73 -19.74 8.49 14.29
N PRO A 74 -18.63 8.40 13.54
CA PRO A 74 -18.25 7.32 12.62
C PRO A 74 -17.73 6.04 13.32
N GLY A 75 -17.48 4.99 12.55
CA GLY A 75 -16.96 3.68 12.96
C GLY A 75 -15.45 3.63 13.25
N GLN A 76 -14.91 4.67 13.88
CA GLN A 76 -13.46 4.82 14.14
C GLN A 76 -12.96 4.17 15.43
N GLY A 77 -13.87 3.74 16.30
CA GLY A 77 -13.58 3.12 17.60
C GLY A 77 -13.99 1.64 17.68
N LEU A 78 -14.15 1.18 18.91
CA LEU A 78 -14.67 -0.15 19.22
C LEU A 78 -16.08 -0.32 18.65
N SER A 79 -16.28 -1.43 17.93
CA SER A 79 -17.62 -1.84 17.50
C SER A 79 -18.58 -1.92 18.70
N PRO A 80 -19.84 -1.45 18.57
CA PRO A 80 -20.87 -1.60 19.60
C PRO A 80 -21.07 -3.05 20.07
N GLN A 81 -20.73 -4.03 19.23
CA GLN A 81 -20.78 -5.45 19.60
C GLN A 81 -19.80 -5.81 20.73
N ARG A 82 -18.78 -4.98 20.97
CA ARG A 82 -17.79 -5.15 22.05
C ARG A 82 -18.20 -4.45 23.35
N TYR A 83 -19.41 -3.89 23.43
CA TYR A 83 -19.90 -3.14 24.60
C TYR A 83 -19.72 -3.90 25.92
N THR A 84 -20.10 -5.17 25.94
CA THR A 84 -20.01 -6.01 27.15
C THR A 84 -18.58 -6.27 27.59
N GLN A 85 -17.61 -6.23 26.66
CA GLN A 85 -16.19 -6.37 26.97
C GLN A 85 -15.61 -5.10 27.62
N LEU A 86 -16.22 -3.94 27.32
CA LEU A 86 -15.76 -2.63 27.79
C LEU A 86 -16.25 -2.31 29.20
N ILE A 87 -17.49 -2.67 29.53
CA ILE A 87 -18.06 -2.40 30.85
C ILE A 87 -17.25 -3.12 31.93
N GLY A 88 -16.86 -2.38 32.97
CA GLY A 88 -16.03 -2.89 34.07
C GLY A 88 -14.52 -2.83 33.80
N ARG A 89 -14.08 -2.38 32.62
CA ARG A 89 -12.65 -2.13 32.36
C ARG A 89 -12.20 -0.87 33.09
N THR A 90 -10.97 -0.89 33.61
CA THR A 90 -10.29 0.30 34.11
C THR A 90 -9.56 0.96 32.96
N ILE A 91 -9.78 2.25 32.77
CA ILE A 91 -9.17 3.03 31.69
C ILE A 91 -7.77 3.51 32.12
N GLU A 92 -6.79 3.43 31.21
CA GLU A 92 -5.38 3.80 31.50
C GLU A 92 -4.98 5.17 30.96
N ARG A 93 -5.91 5.84 30.25
CA ARG A 93 -5.68 7.12 29.57
C ARG A 93 -6.85 8.05 29.78
N ARG A 94 -6.64 9.33 29.56
CA ARG A 94 -7.76 10.27 29.51
C ARG A 94 -8.59 10.04 28.25
N ILE A 95 -9.92 10.11 28.38
CA ILE A 95 -10.89 10.01 27.29
C ILE A 95 -11.84 11.20 27.41
N GLU A 96 -11.92 12.03 26.38
CA GLU A 96 -12.83 13.17 26.36
C GLU A 96 -14.27 12.75 26.06
N ALA A 97 -15.24 13.60 26.41
CA ALA A 97 -16.62 13.40 25.98
C ALA A 97 -16.69 13.35 24.45
N ASP A 98 -17.48 12.43 23.92
CA ASP A 98 -17.60 12.13 22.49
C ASP A 98 -16.33 11.55 21.82
N GLU A 99 -15.31 11.20 22.60
CA GLU A 99 -14.17 10.45 22.11
C GLU A 99 -14.49 8.94 22.00
N PRO A 100 -14.13 8.27 20.90
CA PRO A 100 -14.35 6.83 20.75
C PRO A 100 -13.45 6.01 21.69
N PHE A 101 -13.99 4.93 22.23
CA PHE A 101 -13.18 3.90 22.88
C PHE A 101 -12.41 3.09 21.81
N LEU A 102 -11.20 2.66 22.13
CA LEU A 102 -10.27 1.98 21.23
C LEU A 102 -9.96 0.56 21.74
N PRO A 103 -9.41 -0.35 20.90
CA PRO A 103 -8.96 -1.68 21.33
C PRO A 103 -8.10 -1.69 22.59
N ARG A 104 -7.19 -0.70 22.73
CA ARG A 104 -6.38 -0.52 23.95
C ARG A 104 -7.20 -0.35 25.23
N ASP A 105 -8.40 0.21 25.15
CA ASP A 105 -9.30 0.38 26.31
C ASP A 105 -9.90 -0.96 26.79
N LEU A 106 -9.75 -2.03 25.98
CA LEU A 106 -10.03 -3.41 26.36
C LEU A 106 -8.79 -4.16 26.85
N GLY A 107 -7.66 -3.46 27.06
CA GLY A 107 -6.36 -4.03 27.39
C GLY A 107 -5.69 -4.74 26.22
N GLN A 108 -6.16 -4.52 24.99
CA GLN A 108 -5.49 -5.01 23.81
C GLN A 108 -4.42 -3.99 23.42
N MET A 109 -3.22 -4.12 23.99
CA MET A 109 -2.06 -3.40 23.51
C MET A 109 -1.30 -4.28 22.53
N VAL A 110 -1.12 -3.78 21.32
CA VAL A 110 -0.16 -4.36 20.38
C VAL A 110 1.21 -3.79 20.75
N THR A 111 2.14 -4.66 21.12
CA THR A 111 3.54 -4.30 21.33
C THR A 111 4.37 -5.01 20.28
N LEU A 112 5.48 -4.40 19.88
CA LEU A 112 6.45 -5.02 18.99
C LEU A 112 7.36 -5.93 19.81
N ASP A 113 7.45 -7.21 19.43
CA ASP A 113 8.45 -8.11 20.01
C ASP A 113 9.80 -7.87 19.33
N ILE A 114 10.51 -6.82 19.77
CA ILE A 114 11.79 -6.40 19.18
C ILE A 114 12.81 -7.54 19.15
N GLU A 115 12.82 -8.39 20.18
CA GLU A 115 13.74 -9.54 20.29
C GLU A 115 13.50 -10.61 19.22
N HIS A 116 12.26 -10.69 18.70
CA HIS A 116 11.85 -11.67 17.69
C HIS A 116 11.28 -10.99 16.44
N THR A 117 11.95 -9.95 15.94
CA THR A 117 11.63 -9.34 14.65
C THR A 117 12.34 -10.02 13.48
N LEU A 118 11.80 -9.82 12.27
CA LEU A 118 12.45 -10.15 11.01
C LEU A 118 13.90 -9.65 10.99
N PRO A 119 14.85 -10.38 10.37
CA PRO A 119 16.26 -9.94 10.28
C PRO A 119 16.50 -8.86 9.22
N MET A 120 15.45 -8.33 8.60
CA MET A 120 15.50 -7.21 7.66
C MET A 120 15.52 -5.89 8.43
N GLU A 121 16.02 -4.84 7.79
CA GLU A 121 15.96 -3.47 8.32
C GLU A 121 14.54 -2.92 8.11
N TRP A 122 13.66 -3.16 9.08
CA TRP A 122 12.25 -2.79 9.02
C TRP A 122 12.03 -1.32 9.40
N GLY A 123 10.98 -0.70 8.87
CA GLY A 123 10.67 0.71 9.14
C GLY A 123 9.19 1.03 9.13
N PHE A 124 8.89 2.31 9.15
CA PHE A 124 7.52 2.82 9.06
C PHE A 124 7.39 3.87 7.95
N VAL A 125 6.23 3.87 7.31
CA VAL A 125 5.79 5.01 6.49
C VAL A 125 5.51 6.20 7.40
N VAL A 126 6.13 7.32 7.10
CA VAL A 126 6.02 8.58 7.85
C VAL A 126 5.84 9.78 6.93
N ARG A 127 5.40 10.92 7.49
CA ARG A 127 5.37 12.21 6.80
C ARG A 127 6.30 13.19 7.50
N PHE A 128 6.69 14.27 6.81
CA PHE A 128 7.54 15.34 7.35
C PHE A 128 7.06 15.88 8.70
N ASN A 129 5.74 16.01 8.87
CA ASN A 129 5.16 16.66 10.04
C ASN A 129 4.94 15.72 11.24
N ASP A 130 4.97 14.40 11.05
CA ASP A 130 4.57 13.45 12.10
C ASP A 130 5.53 12.28 12.34
N PHE A 131 6.65 12.18 11.62
CA PHE A 131 7.61 11.08 11.79
C PHE A 131 8.14 10.94 13.23
N ARG A 132 8.27 12.05 13.97
CA ARG A 132 8.73 12.05 15.37
C ARG A 132 7.84 11.19 16.29
N ASN A 133 6.56 11.03 15.93
CA ASN A 133 5.65 10.17 16.67
C ASN A 133 6.05 8.69 16.58
N MET A 134 6.82 8.27 15.57
CA MET A 134 7.25 6.88 15.39
C MET A 134 8.62 6.58 16.01
N LEU A 135 9.40 7.61 16.39
CA LEU A 135 10.77 7.44 16.88
C LEU A 135 10.87 6.68 18.21
N HIS A 136 9.81 6.66 19.01
CA HIS A 136 9.80 5.93 20.28
C HIS A 136 9.89 4.39 20.10
N PHE A 137 9.66 3.89 18.89
CA PHE A 137 9.89 2.48 18.52
C PHE A 137 11.35 2.20 18.11
N ASN A 138 12.20 3.23 18.03
CA ASN A 138 13.58 3.16 17.56
C ASN A 138 13.73 2.38 16.23
N PRO A 139 12.96 2.73 15.18
CA PRO A 139 12.97 1.97 13.93
C PRO A 139 14.32 2.17 13.22
N PRO A 140 14.92 1.09 12.66
CA PRO A 140 16.19 1.21 11.96
C PRO A 140 16.07 1.79 10.55
N LEU A 141 14.85 2.06 10.08
CA LEU A 141 14.50 2.65 8.80
C LEU A 141 13.29 3.58 8.96
N LEU A 142 13.30 4.71 8.25
CA LEU A 142 12.10 5.51 8.02
C LEU A 142 11.88 5.67 6.51
N GLU A 143 10.63 5.52 6.08
CA GLU A 143 10.22 5.81 4.71
C GLU A 143 9.31 7.04 4.68
N PHE A 144 9.80 8.12 4.07
CA PHE A 144 9.04 9.35 3.94
C PHE A 144 8.21 9.33 2.65
N HIS A 145 6.89 9.40 2.79
CA HIS A 145 5.99 9.53 1.64
C HIS A 145 5.79 11.01 1.31
N PHE A 146 6.38 11.45 0.20
CA PHE A 146 6.29 12.85 -0.22
C PHE A 146 4.97 13.13 -0.95
N THR A 147 4.43 14.31 -0.69
CA THR A 147 3.50 15.01 -1.54
C THR A 147 4.26 16.01 -2.42
N ASP A 148 3.62 16.53 -3.46
CA ASP A 148 4.21 17.60 -4.29
C ASP A 148 4.59 18.85 -3.48
N LYS A 149 3.86 19.14 -2.39
CA LYS A 149 4.14 20.25 -1.48
C LYS A 149 5.37 20.01 -0.60
N ASP A 150 5.61 18.78 -0.19
CA ASP A 150 6.78 18.44 0.62
C ASP A 150 8.09 18.72 -0.14
N LEU A 151 8.04 18.80 -1.48
CA LEU A 151 9.18 19.17 -2.32
C LEU A 151 9.57 20.66 -2.22
N ASP A 152 8.73 21.49 -1.60
CA ASP A 152 8.99 22.91 -1.32
C ASP A 152 9.47 23.14 0.13
N ASP A 153 9.42 22.11 0.96
CA ASP A 153 9.81 22.17 2.38
C ASP A 153 11.26 21.68 2.58
N HIS A 154 11.85 22.10 3.70
CA HIS A 154 13.18 21.68 4.13
C HIS A 154 13.10 20.67 5.26
N TYR A 155 14.02 19.70 5.25
CA TYR A 155 14.14 18.76 6.36
C TYR A 155 14.52 19.49 7.65
N PRO A 156 13.84 19.21 8.78
CA PRO A 156 14.07 19.95 10.03
C PRO A 156 15.45 19.67 10.68
N GLY A 157 16.24 18.74 10.15
CA GLY A 157 17.63 18.50 10.54
C GLY A 157 17.83 17.64 11.78
N ASP A 158 16.89 16.76 12.12
CA ASP A 158 17.09 15.76 13.19
C ASP A 158 18.08 14.68 12.71
N ASP A 159 19.18 14.46 13.43
CA ASP A 159 20.10 13.35 13.14
C ASP A 159 19.52 12.04 13.69
N LEU A 160 19.29 11.06 12.81
CA LEU A 160 18.67 9.78 13.14
C LEU A 160 19.60 8.61 12.81
N ASP A 161 19.75 7.68 13.76
CA ASP A 161 20.42 6.39 13.51
C ASP A 161 19.48 5.42 12.80
N ALA A 162 19.00 5.82 11.62
CA ALA A 162 18.07 5.07 10.77
C ALA A 162 18.46 5.24 9.31
N GLN A 163 18.11 4.25 8.48
CA GLN A 163 18.21 4.38 7.02
C GLN A 163 17.09 5.31 6.51
N LEU A 164 17.34 5.93 5.35
CA LEU A 164 16.37 6.79 4.67
C LEU A 164 15.87 6.12 3.39
N VAL A 165 14.55 5.96 3.31
CA VAL A 165 13.84 5.73 2.04
C VAL A 165 12.88 6.90 1.84
N VAL A 166 12.74 7.35 0.60
CA VAL A 166 11.75 8.35 0.20
C VAL A 166 10.87 7.71 -0.86
N HIS A 167 9.56 7.74 -0.65
CA HIS A 167 8.60 7.49 -1.71
C HIS A 167 8.27 8.82 -2.38
N ALA A 168 8.64 8.94 -3.66
CA ALA A 168 8.42 10.16 -4.41
C ALA A 168 6.92 10.42 -4.62
N PRO A 169 6.51 11.68 -4.88
CA PRO A 169 5.10 11.99 -5.14
C PRO A 169 4.58 11.25 -6.36
N GLU A 170 3.39 10.65 -6.23
CA GLU A 170 2.69 10.00 -7.34
C GLU A 170 1.96 10.99 -8.25
N PHE A 171 1.67 12.19 -7.75
CA PHE A 171 0.95 13.23 -8.47
C PHE A 171 1.40 14.61 -8.02
N TRP A 172 1.21 15.61 -8.88
CA TRP A 172 1.37 17.02 -8.55
C TRP A 172 0.12 17.79 -9.00
N ALA A 173 -0.43 18.61 -8.11
CA ALA A 173 -1.74 19.23 -8.30
C ALA A 173 -2.82 18.23 -8.77
N ASN A 174 -3.19 18.28 -10.06
CA ASN A 174 -4.19 17.39 -10.68
C ASN A 174 -3.59 16.51 -11.80
N HIS A 175 -2.27 16.31 -11.80
CA HIS A 175 -1.55 15.55 -12.81
C HIS A 175 -0.85 14.35 -12.16
N LEU A 176 -0.90 13.20 -12.82
CA LEU A 176 -0.17 12.00 -12.41
C LEU A 176 1.29 12.10 -12.88
N VAL A 177 2.22 11.71 -12.00
CA VAL A 177 3.61 11.41 -12.36
C VAL A 177 3.63 10.16 -13.21
N ASP A 178 3.95 10.34 -14.50
CA ASP A 178 3.98 9.27 -15.48
C ASP A 178 5.25 9.37 -16.33
N LEU A 179 6.19 8.45 -16.10
CA LEU A 179 7.46 8.38 -16.82
C LEU A 179 7.33 7.63 -18.16
N CYS A 180 6.24 6.88 -18.34
CA CYS A 180 5.95 6.08 -19.51
C CYS A 180 5.11 6.83 -20.56
N THR A 181 4.40 7.89 -20.15
CA THR A 181 3.44 8.62 -21.01
C THR A 181 4.05 9.08 -22.34
N PHE A 182 3.22 8.99 -23.39
CA PHE A 182 3.55 9.49 -24.72
C PHE A 182 3.40 11.01 -24.86
N ASP A 183 2.77 11.67 -23.88
CA ASP A 183 2.72 13.13 -23.80
C ASP A 183 4.07 13.64 -23.28
N GLU A 184 4.87 14.23 -24.17
CA GLU A 184 6.23 14.68 -23.84
C GLU A 184 6.25 15.81 -22.81
N ASP A 185 5.23 16.68 -22.77
CA ASP A 185 5.15 17.74 -21.77
C ASP A 185 4.86 17.15 -20.39
N GLN A 186 3.94 16.18 -20.30
CA GLN A 186 3.66 15.46 -19.06
C GLN A 186 4.87 14.62 -18.60
N ARG A 187 5.54 13.92 -19.52
CA ARG A 187 6.71 13.09 -19.19
C ARG A 187 7.84 13.94 -18.62
N ARG A 188 8.18 15.06 -19.28
CA ARG A 188 9.23 15.99 -18.80
C ARG A 188 8.86 16.63 -17.47
N ALA A 189 7.58 16.98 -17.26
CA ALA A 189 7.11 17.47 -15.98
C ALA A 189 7.28 16.40 -14.88
N SER A 190 6.96 15.14 -15.18
CA SER A 190 7.11 13.99 -14.27
C SER A 190 8.57 13.76 -13.88
N VAL A 191 9.49 13.77 -14.85
CA VAL A 191 10.95 13.73 -14.60
C VAL A 191 11.38 14.89 -13.69
N GLY A 192 10.89 16.10 -13.95
CA GLY A 192 11.19 17.27 -13.12
C GLY A 192 10.73 17.14 -11.67
N ILE A 193 9.53 16.59 -11.43
CA ILE A 193 9.01 16.32 -10.08
C ILE A 193 9.87 15.28 -9.37
N LEU A 194 10.23 14.18 -10.04
CA LEU A 194 11.08 13.15 -9.44
C LEU A 194 12.49 13.65 -9.15
N GLN A 195 13.09 14.45 -10.04
CA GLN A 195 14.40 15.03 -9.78
C GLN A 195 14.39 15.94 -8.55
N ARG A 196 13.31 16.70 -8.34
CA ARG A 196 13.14 17.48 -7.11
C ARG A 196 13.05 16.58 -5.88
N GLY A 197 12.31 15.48 -5.94
CA GLY A 197 12.25 14.48 -4.87
C GLY A 197 13.63 13.88 -4.53
N ILE A 198 14.42 13.54 -5.55
CA ILE A 198 15.80 13.08 -5.38
C ILE A 198 16.67 14.16 -4.72
N ASN A 199 16.53 15.42 -5.13
CA ASN A 199 17.31 16.52 -4.55
C ASN A 199 16.98 16.75 -3.06
N VAL A 200 15.70 16.69 -2.67
CA VAL A 200 15.30 16.77 -1.26
C VAL A 200 15.81 15.55 -0.48
N THR A 201 15.78 14.36 -1.09
CA THR A 201 16.36 13.15 -0.48
C THR A 201 17.86 13.31 -0.22
N ARG A 202 18.60 13.92 -1.15
CA ARG A 202 20.04 14.23 -0.98
C ARG A 202 20.28 15.24 0.13
N GLU A 203 19.40 16.23 0.29
CA GLU A 203 19.46 17.18 1.42
C GLU A 203 19.27 16.47 2.76
N MET A 204 18.36 15.48 2.82
CA MET A 204 18.10 14.69 4.02
C MET A 204 19.24 13.71 4.35
N ALA A 205 19.89 13.14 3.33
CA ALA A 205 20.82 12.02 3.48
C ALA A 205 21.89 12.17 4.58
N PRO A 206 22.52 13.34 4.83
CA PRO A 206 23.52 13.50 5.89
C PRO A 206 23.00 13.25 7.31
N HIS A 207 21.68 13.31 7.51
CA HIS A 207 21.03 13.08 8.80
C HIS A 207 20.64 11.61 9.04
N PHE A 208 20.93 10.73 8.08
CA PHE A 208 20.58 9.31 8.12
C PHE A 208 21.81 8.44 7.82
N ARG A 209 21.72 7.14 8.12
CA ARG A 209 22.80 6.18 7.82
C ARG A 209 22.64 5.58 6.42
N GLY A 210 23.77 5.32 5.77
CA GLY A 210 23.82 4.57 4.51
C GLY A 210 23.48 5.41 3.28
N ILE A 211 23.29 4.73 2.15
CA ILE A 211 22.87 5.35 0.89
C ILE A 211 21.34 5.45 0.93
N PRO A 212 20.76 6.64 0.74
CA PRO A 212 19.31 6.79 0.75
C PRO A 212 18.70 6.15 -0.49
N LYS A 213 17.45 5.69 -0.39
CA LYS A 213 16.71 5.11 -1.52
C LYS A 213 15.56 6.00 -1.91
N VAL A 214 15.24 6.04 -3.20
CA VAL A 214 14.07 6.77 -3.73
C VAL A 214 13.19 5.78 -4.48
N VAL A 215 12.01 5.50 -3.93
CA VAL A 215 10.96 4.69 -4.56
C VAL A 215 10.14 5.59 -5.48
N VAL A 216 9.90 5.14 -6.71
CA VAL A 216 9.11 5.87 -7.70
C VAL A 216 8.14 4.94 -8.41
N HIS A 217 6.92 5.45 -8.64
CA HIS A 217 5.98 4.81 -9.56
C HIS A 217 6.36 5.14 -11.01
N PRO A 218 6.38 4.15 -11.92
CA PRO A 218 6.73 4.37 -13.33
C PRO A 218 5.61 5.07 -14.12
N GLY A 219 4.38 5.05 -13.62
CA GLY A 219 3.20 5.54 -14.34
C GLY A 219 2.62 4.48 -15.27
N ALA A 220 2.54 4.79 -16.58
CA ALA A 220 1.83 4.01 -17.58
C ALA A 220 0.32 3.87 -17.29
N ALA A 221 -0.29 4.92 -16.73
CA ALA A 221 -1.69 4.89 -16.35
C ALA A 221 -2.60 5.46 -17.45
N SER A 222 -3.77 4.87 -17.65
CA SER A 222 -4.80 5.41 -18.53
C SER A 222 -6.20 5.27 -17.92
N LEU A 223 -7.08 6.23 -18.21
CA LEU A 223 -8.43 6.23 -17.63
C LEU A 223 -9.43 5.41 -18.44
N ASP A 224 -9.46 5.61 -19.76
CA ASP A 224 -10.58 5.13 -20.60
C ASP A 224 -10.27 3.86 -21.40
N HIS A 225 -9.02 3.68 -21.83
CA HIS A 225 -8.64 2.61 -22.75
C HIS A 225 -7.23 2.11 -22.46
N PRO A 226 -6.99 0.78 -22.57
CA PRO A 226 -5.66 0.23 -22.39
C PRO A 226 -4.71 0.73 -23.47
N LEU A 227 -3.48 1.06 -23.06
CA LEU A 227 -2.39 1.37 -23.96
C LEU A 227 -1.77 0.05 -24.43
N THR A 228 -1.63 -0.11 -25.73
CA THR A 228 -1.19 -1.37 -26.35
C THR A 228 0.26 -1.34 -26.83
N ASP A 229 0.87 -0.16 -26.94
CA ASP A 229 2.28 0.00 -27.30
C ASP A 229 3.17 -0.16 -26.06
N HIS A 230 3.25 -1.38 -25.54
CA HIS A 230 4.07 -1.71 -24.37
C HIS A 230 5.55 -1.36 -24.59
N LYS A 231 6.07 -1.59 -25.80
CA LYS A 231 7.46 -1.26 -26.13
C LYS A 231 7.69 0.25 -26.01
N GLY A 232 6.80 1.07 -26.55
CA GLY A 232 6.88 2.52 -26.44
C GLY A 232 6.83 3.03 -24.99
N LEU A 233 6.02 2.40 -24.13
CA LEU A 233 5.97 2.72 -22.70
C LEU A 233 7.32 2.45 -22.00
N TYR A 234 7.92 1.28 -22.21
CA TYR A 234 9.24 0.95 -21.64
C TYR A 234 10.38 1.79 -22.26
N ASP A 235 10.30 2.12 -23.55
CA ASP A 235 11.26 3.03 -24.20
C ASP A 235 11.20 4.43 -23.56
N ASN A 236 10.00 4.94 -23.26
CA ASN A 236 9.81 6.21 -22.56
C ASN A 236 10.26 6.13 -21.10
N LEU A 237 9.93 5.05 -20.39
CA LEU A 237 10.41 4.82 -19.02
C LEU A 237 11.93 4.89 -18.97
N ARG A 238 12.60 4.19 -19.89
CA ARG A 238 14.06 4.23 -19.99
C ARG A 238 14.58 5.64 -20.26
N ARG A 239 13.99 6.36 -21.22
CA ARG A 239 14.39 7.75 -21.52
C ARG A 239 14.24 8.64 -20.28
N SER A 240 13.15 8.50 -19.54
CA SER A 240 12.88 9.27 -18.32
C SER A 240 13.86 8.93 -17.20
N VAL A 241 14.20 7.65 -17.02
CA VAL A 241 15.22 7.21 -16.05
C VAL A 241 16.61 7.74 -16.42
N ASP A 242 17.00 7.66 -17.70
CA ASP A 242 18.30 8.15 -18.19
C ASP A 242 18.45 9.68 -18.05
N GLU A 243 17.34 10.42 -17.91
CA GLU A 243 17.33 11.87 -17.67
C GLU A 243 17.46 12.24 -16.18
N LEU A 244 17.22 11.31 -15.26
CA LEU A 244 17.34 11.55 -13.82
C LEU A 244 18.81 11.47 -13.39
N ASP A 245 19.24 12.44 -12.59
CA ASP A 245 20.50 12.39 -11.86
C ASP A 245 20.24 11.80 -10.47
N PHE A 246 20.67 10.55 -10.28
CA PHE A 246 20.52 9.78 -9.04
C PHE A 246 21.83 9.18 -8.52
N ASP A 247 23.01 9.67 -8.92
CA ASP A 247 24.31 9.03 -8.60
C ASP A 247 24.54 8.71 -7.10
N ASP A 248 24.07 9.59 -6.21
CA ASP A 248 24.23 9.46 -4.75
C ASP A 248 23.00 8.86 -4.03
N VAL A 249 22.00 8.37 -4.77
CA VAL A 249 20.81 7.71 -4.22
C VAL A 249 20.52 6.39 -4.94
N GLU A 250 19.91 5.42 -4.28
CA GLU A 250 19.44 4.21 -4.94
C GLU A 250 18.03 4.45 -5.49
N LEU A 251 17.91 4.69 -6.81
CA LEU A 251 16.61 4.80 -7.47
C LEU A 251 15.97 3.42 -7.62
N LEU A 252 14.75 3.27 -7.12
CA LEU A 252 13.98 2.05 -7.12
C LEU A 252 12.63 2.28 -7.80
N ILE A 253 12.40 1.65 -8.93
CA ILE A 253 11.07 1.68 -9.57
C ILE A 253 10.22 0.58 -8.96
N GLU A 254 8.99 0.92 -8.59
CA GLU A 254 8.05 0.02 -7.95
C GLU A 254 7.09 -0.64 -8.95
N ASN A 255 6.80 -1.92 -8.73
CA ASN A 255 5.75 -2.63 -9.47
C ASN A 255 4.36 -2.12 -9.11
N LEU A 256 3.48 -2.00 -10.10
CA LEU A 256 2.15 -1.40 -9.94
C LEU A 256 1.01 -2.42 -9.93
N PRO A 257 -0.14 -2.11 -9.31
CA PRO A 257 -1.35 -2.93 -9.41
C PRO A 257 -2.02 -2.73 -10.78
N PRO A 258 -2.90 -3.64 -11.22
CA PRO A 258 -3.59 -3.51 -12.52
C PRO A 258 -4.62 -2.40 -12.59
N HIS A 259 -5.26 -2.07 -11.45
CA HIS A 259 -6.40 -1.15 -11.37
C HIS A 259 -6.26 -0.14 -10.22
N PRO A 260 -5.24 0.76 -10.26
CA PRO A 260 -5.02 1.73 -9.20
C PRO A 260 -6.16 2.76 -9.10
N TRP A 261 -6.31 3.37 -7.93
CA TRP A 261 -7.33 4.38 -7.68
C TRP A 261 -6.73 5.80 -7.65
N TYR A 262 -6.89 6.55 -8.75
CA TYR A 262 -6.41 7.93 -8.87
C TYR A 262 -7.55 8.93 -9.05
N PHE A 263 -7.43 10.09 -8.40
CA PHE A 263 -8.35 11.24 -8.54
C PHE A 263 -9.85 10.90 -8.38
N GLY A 264 -10.17 9.91 -7.55
CA GLY A 264 -11.56 9.51 -7.30
C GLY A 264 -12.14 8.52 -8.31
N GLY A 265 -11.32 7.93 -9.18
CA GLY A 265 -11.73 6.88 -10.10
C GLY A 265 -10.70 5.75 -10.20
N GLN A 266 -11.12 4.62 -10.75
CA GLN A 266 -10.24 3.51 -11.09
C GLN A 266 -9.57 3.78 -12.45
N TRP A 267 -8.26 3.60 -12.50
CA TRP A 267 -7.43 3.73 -13.70
C TRP A 267 -6.91 2.36 -14.11
N LEU A 268 -6.36 2.26 -15.32
CA LEU A 268 -5.69 1.08 -15.84
C LEU A 268 -4.18 1.30 -15.82
N THR A 269 -3.44 0.35 -15.25
CA THR A 269 -1.99 0.28 -15.42
C THR A 269 -1.65 -0.52 -16.66
N ASN A 270 -0.71 -0.03 -17.48
CA ASN A 270 -0.40 -0.61 -18.78
C ASN A 270 1.03 -1.16 -18.92
N ALA A 271 1.89 -0.95 -17.91
CA ALA A 271 3.26 -1.46 -17.88
C ALA A 271 3.73 -1.69 -16.44
N TYR A 272 4.88 -2.36 -16.28
CA TYR A 272 5.57 -2.51 -15.00
C TYR A 272 4.77 -3.25 -13.92
N MET A 273 4.09 -4.33 -14.33
CA MET A 273 3.34 -5.22 -13.44
C MET A 273 3.83 -6.69 -13.49
N ASP A 274 4.19 -7.18 -14.68
CA ASP A 274 4.71 -8.54 -14.86
C ASP A 274 6.19 -8.63 -14.46
N MET A 275 6.53 -9.57 -13.58
CA MET A 275 7.88 -9.69 -13.04
C MET A 275 8.94 -10.12 -14.06
N TYR A 276 8.55 -10.80 -15.15
CA TYR A 276 9.48 -11.12 -16.24
C TYR A 276 9.80 -9.88 -17.07
N GLU A 277 8.81 -9.04 -17.36
CA GLU A 277 9.04 -7.77 -18.06
C GLU A 277 9.87 -6.80 -17.21
N ILE A 278 9.56 -6.72 -15.91
CA ILE A 278 10.32 -5.89 -14.96
C ILE A 278 11.76 -6.40 -14.89
N ARG A 279 11.99 -7.71 -14.75
CA ARG A 279 13.34 -8.28 -14.77
C ARG A 279 14.10 -7.87 -16.02
N ASP A 280 13.50 -8.00 -17.21
CA ASP A 280 14.15 -7.66 -18.47
C ASP A 280 14.53 -6.16 -18.51
N PHE A 281 13.68 -5.28 -17.98
CA PHE A 281 14.00 -3.86 -17.83
C PHE A 281 15.17 -3.64 -16.85
N LEU A 282 15.16 -4.28 -15.69
CA LEU A 282 16.20 -4.16 -14.66
C LEU A 282 17.55 -4.71 -15.14
N ASP A 283 17.57 -5.85 -15.84
CA ASP A 283 18.76 -6.40 -16.49
C ASP A 283 19.37 -5.41 -17.49
N SER A 284 18.52 -4.69 -18.22
CA SER A 284 18.97 -3.75 -19.25
C SER A 284 19.48 -2.41 -18.70
N THR A 285 19.11 -2.05 -17.48
CA THR A 285 19.42 -0.76 -16.84
C THR A 285 20.43 -0.90 -15.69
N GLY A 286 20.57 -2.10 -15.12
CA GLY A 286 21.38 -2.36 -13.93
C GLY A 286 20.72 -1.89 -12.63
N LEU A 287 19.47 -1.39 -12.69
CA LEU A 287 18.73 -0.91 -11.54
C LEU A 287 18.33 -2.06 -10.60
N LYS A 288 18.05 -1.68 -9.34
CA LYS A 288 17.30 -2.48 -8.38
C LYS A 288 15.85 -1.98 -8.34
N THR A 289 14.99 -2.70 -7.62
CA THR A 289 13.55 -2.38 -7.55
C THR A 289 13.04 -2.36 -6.12
N CYS A 290 11.97 -1.59 -5.90
CA CYS A 290 11.07 -1.75 -4.76
C CYS A 290 10.00 -2.77 -5.17
N TYR A 291 9.84 -3.80 -4.37
CA TYR A 291 8.84 -4.82 -4.65
C TYR A 291 7.69 -4.74 -3.64
N ASP A 292 6.51 -4.36 -4.14
CA ASP A 292 5.27 -4.37 -3.39
C ASP A 292 4.50 -5.68 -3.62
N THR A 293 4.27 -6.42 -2.53
CA THR A 293 3.58 -7.71 -2.59
C THR A 293 2.10 -7.61 -2.92
N SER A 294 1.44 -6.53 -2.50
CA SER A 294 0.02 -6.34 -2.74
C SER A 294 -0.25 -6.04 -4.21
N HIS A 295 0.44 -5.07 -4.79
CA HIS A 295 0.41 -4.72 -6.21
C HIS A 295 0.63 -5.95 -7.09
N HIS A 296 1.70 -6.72 -6.81
CA HIS A 296 2.01 -7.92 -7.57
C HIS A 296 0.95 -9.01 -7.41
N LYS A 297 0.41 -9.19 -6.19
CA LYS A 297 -0.64 -10.19 -5.96
C LYS A 297 -1.93 -9.83 -6.70
N LEU A 298 -2.32 -8.56 -6.73
CA LEU A 298 -3.46 -8.08 -7.51
C LEU A 298 -3.24 -8.28 -9.01
N TYR A 299 -2.04 -7.99 -9.51
CA TYR A 299 -1.65 -8.26 -10.89
C TYR A 299 -1.77 -9.76 -11.21
N CYS A 300 -1.21 -10.64 -10.38
CA CYS A 300 -1.24 -12.09 -10.60
C CYS A 300 -2.67 -12.63 -10.66
N ASN A 301 -3.55 -12.13 -9.78
CA ASN A 301 -4.96 -12.51 -9.78
C ASN A 301 -5.66 -12.03 -11.06
N TRP A 302 -5.34 -10.82 -11.55
CA TRP A 302 -5.91 -10.26 -12.77
C TRP A 302 -5.41 -10.96 -14.05
N ALA A 303 -4.11 -11.21 -14.14
CA ALA A 303 -3.47 -11.87 -15.29
C ALA A 303 -3.62 -13.41 -15.24
N ASN A 304 -4.10 -13.96 -14.12
CA ASN A 304 -4.22 -15.40 -13.88
C ASN A 304 -2.87 -16.14 -14.03
N VAL A 305 -1.85 -15.62 -13.36
CA VAL A 305 -0.48 -16.16 -13.30
C VAL A 305 -0.09 -16.49 -11.85
N ASP A 306 0.94 -17.32 -11.66
CA ASP A 306 1.36 -17.74 -10.32
C ASP A 306 2.22 -16.67 -9.62
N PHE A 307 1.73 -16.20 -8.48
CA PHE A 307 2.39 -15.18 -7.65
C PHE A 307 3.78 -15.60 -7.16
N TYR A 308 3.95 -16.87 -6.79
CA TYR A 308 5.19 -17.34 -6.17
C TYR A 308 6.28 -17.60 -7.21
N GLU A 309 5.88 -18.09 -8.38
CA GLU A 309 6.76 -18.20 -9.54
C GLU A 309 7.32 -16.83 -9.93
N GLN A 310 6.43 -15.84 -10.13
CA GLN A 310 6.85 -14.49 -10.48
C GLN A 310 7.66 -13.80 -9.35
N ALA A 311 7.31 -14.03 -8.08
CA ALA A 311 8.09 -13.51 -6.96
C ALA A 311 9.53 -14.06 -7.00
N ALA A 312 9.71 -15.35 -7.27
CA ALA A 312 11.04 -15.95 -7.36
C ALA A 312 11.92 -15.34 -8.47
N VAL A 313 11.29 -14.86 -9.56
CA VAL A 313 11.98 -14.18 -10.66
C VAL A 313 12.55 -12.84 -10.23
N ILE A 314 11.80 -12.05 -9.46
CA ILE A 314 12.18 -10.68 -9.13
C ILE A 314 13.05 -10.55 -7.88
N MET A 315 12.93 -11.48 -6.91
CA MET A 315 13.63 -11.38 -5.61
C MET A 315 15.13 -11.04 -5.69
N PRO A 316 15.94 -11.52 -6.67
CA PRO A 316 17.35 -11.13 -6.81
C PRO A 316 17.61 -9.65 -7.11
N TYR A 317 16.61 -8.92 -7.60
CA TYR A 317 16.68 -7.51 -7.97
C TYR A 317 16.11 -6.58 -6.90
N VAL A 318 15.45 -7.13 -5.89
CA VAL A 318 14.81 -6.36 -4.84
C VAL A 318 15.87 -5.77 -3.92
N SER A 319 15.80 -4.45 -3.70
CA SER A 319 16.59 -3.75 -2.68
C SER A 319 15.71 -3.20 -1.54
N HIS A 320 14.42 -3.03 -1.82
CA HIS A 320 13.44 -2.59 -0.84
C HIS A 320 12.12 -3.37 -0.99
N LEU A 321 11.46 -3.67 0.12
CA LEU A 321 10.19 -4.41 0.15
C LEU A 321 9.09 -3.56 0.76
N HIS A 322 7.97 -3.44 0.04
CA HIS A 322 6.70 -3.03 0.60
C HIS A 322 5.86 -4.29 0.84
N LEU A 323 5.56 -4.57 2.10
CA LEU A 323 4.88 -5.80 2.50
C LEU A 323 3.49 -5.50 3.04
N SER A 324 2.50 -5.88 2.25
CA SER A 324 1.08 -5.86 2.63
C SER A 324 0.37 -7.05 1.99
N ASP A 325 -0.72 -7.49 2.60
CA ASP A 325 -1.51 -8.59 2.05
C ASP A 325 -2.44 -8.08 0.96
N ALA A 326 -2.95 -8.99 0.13
CA ALA A 326 -3.90 -8.63 -0.90
C ALA A 326 -4.89 -9.74 -1.22
N SER A 327 -6.06 -9.34 -1.72
CA SER A 327 -7.12 -10.25 -2.15
C SER A 327 -7.86 -9.73 -3.37
N GLY A 328 -8.32 -10.65 -4.22
CA GLY A 328 -9.09 -10.30 -5.41
C GLY A 328 -8.31 -9.42 -6.39
N ILE A 329 -8.99 -8.40 -6.92
CA ILE A 329 -8.41 -7.44 -7.89
C ILE A 329 -8.37 -6.00 -7.35
N ASP A 330 -8.92 -5.77 -6.16
CA ASP A 330 -9.12 -4.46 -5.54
C ASP A 330 -8.86 -4.44 -4.02
N GLY A 331 -8.52 -5.58 -3.41
CA GLY A 331 -8.15 -5.67 -1.99
C GLY A 331 -6.67 -5.39 -1.81
N GLU A 332 -6.27 -4.13 -2.00
CA GLU A 332 -4.90 -3.63 -1.88
C GLU A 332 -4.53 -3.26 -0.44
N GLY A 333 -3.26 -3.43 -0.07
CA GLY A 333 -2.72 -2.89 1.18
C GLY A 333 -3.36 -3.49 2.44
N LEU A 334 -3.89 -4.71 2.35
CA LEU A 334 -4.59 -5.37 3.45
C LEU A 334 -3.62 -5.71 4.58
N GLN A 335 -4.16 -5.81 5.78
CA GLN A 335 -3.39 -6.28 6.93
C GLN A 335 -2.89 -7.72 6.69
N ILE A 336 -1.69 -8.03 7.16
CA ILE A 336 -1.04 -9.34 7.04
C ILE A 336 -1.95 -10.44 7.60
N GLY A 337 -2.34 -11.41 6.78
CA GLY A 337 -3.27 -12.49 7.15
C GLY A 337 -4.76 -12.15 6.98
N GLU A 338 -5.10 -10.98 6.44
CA GLU A 338 -6.47 -10.65 6.02
C GLU A 338 -6.67 -10.83 4.50
N GLY A 339 -5.61 -11.06 3.75
CA GLY A 339 -5.64 -11.42 2.32
C GLY A 339 -5.34 -12.89 2.07
N ASN A 340 -4.82 -13.18 0.88
CA ASN A 340 -4.60 -14.54 0.40
C ASN A 340 -3.13 -14.84 0.06
N ILE A 341 -2.19 -14.05 0.57
CA ILE A 341 -0.76 -14.35 0.47
C ILE A 341 -0.37 -15.34 1.57
N ASP A 342 0.10 -16.53 1.18
CA ASP A 342 0.86 -17.42 2.08
C ASP A 342 2.25 -16.82 2.32
N TRP A 343 2.39 -16.16 3.47
CA TRP A 343 3.61 -15.49 3.91
C TRP A 343 4.75 -16.45 4.26
N VAL A 344 4.45 -17.69 4.66
CA VAL A 344 5.50 -18.68 4.93
C VAL A 344 6.18 -19.05 3.62
N LYS A 345 5.38 -19.40 2.60
CA LYS A 345 5.89 -19.69 1.26
C LYS A 345 6.60 -18.48 0.64
N PHE A 346 6.09 -17.27 0.86
CA PHE A 346 6.77 -16.05 0.42
C PHE A 346 8.18 -15.94 1.00
N PHE A 347 8.35 -16.16 2.32
CA PHE A 347 9.66 -16.08 2.97
C PHE A 347 10.60 -17.25 2.64
N GLU A 348 10.09 -18.40 2.21
CA GLU A 348 10.89 -19.46 1.60
C GLU A 348 11.55 -18.96 0.31
N ILE A 349 10.79 -18.26 -0.54
CA ILE A 349 11.25 -17.70 -1.83
C ILE A 349 12.15 -16.49 -1.63
N ALA A 350 11.78 -15.57 -0.74
CA ALA A 350 12.61 -14.41 -0.39
C ALA A 350 13.97 -14.83 0.22
N GLY A 351 14.06 -16.07 0.73
CA GLY A 351 15.31 -16.74 1.06
C GLY A 351 16.15 -15.94 2.07
N ASN A 352 17.30 -15.45 1.60
CA ASN A 352 18.26 -14.71 2.42
C ASN A 352 18.22 -13.20 2.21
N TYR A 353 17.13 -12.65 1.68
CA TYR A 353 16.95 -11.20 1.63
C TYR A 353 17.18 -10.57 3.01
N ARG A 354 17.98 -9.51 3.08
CA ARG A 354 18.30 -8.73 4.30
C ARG A 354 18.29 -7.23 4.03
N GLY A 355 17.66 -6.81 2.93
CA GLY A 355 17.50 -5.39 2.60
C GLY A 355 16.49 -4.69 3.51
N THR A 356 16.10 -3.49 3.12
CA THR A 356 15.13 -2.68 3.85
C THR A 356 13.71 -3.16 3.56
N MET A 357 12.79 -2.99 4.51
CA MET A 357 11.36 -3.28 4.29
C MET A 357 10.47 -2.35 5.10
N ILE A 358 9.26 -2.11 4.62
CA ILE A 358 8.19 -1.49 5.40
C ILE A 358 6.91 -2.32 5.28
N PRO A 359 6.07 -2.36 6.33
CA PRO A 359 4.70 -2.81 6.19
C PRO A 359 3.85 -1.70 5.57
N GLU A 360 3.45 -1.83 4.31
CA GLU A 360 2.61 -0.83 3.64
C GLU A 360 1.11 -1.12 3.86
N ILE A 361 0.72 -1.13 5.14
CA ILE A 361 -0.68 -1.41 5.49
C ILE A 361 -1.50 -0.14 5.27
N TRP A 362 -2.63 -0.30 4.60
CA TRP A 362 -3.58 0.80 4.47
C TRP A 362 -3.95 1.33 5.85
N ARG A 363 -3.62 2.62 6.07
CA ARG A 363 -3.79 3.32 7.35
C ARG A 363 -3.08 2.70 8.55
N GLY A 364 -1.98 1.99 8.32
CA GLY A 364 -1.16 1.42 9.39
C GLY A 364 -0.68 2.46 10.42
N HIS A 365 -0.54 3.72 10.01
CA HIS A 365 -0.16 4.87 10.85
C HIS A 365 -1.21 5.24 11.90
N GLN A 366 -2.48 4.85 11.71
CA GLN A 366 -3.54 5.20 12.66
C GLN A 366 -3.26 4.61 14.04
N ARG A 367 -3.78 5.30 15.08
CA ARG A 367 -3.63 4.88 16.49
C ARG A 367 -2.17 4.73 16.94
N GLY A 368 -1.27 5.52 16.36
CA GLY A 368 0.15 5.51 16.70
C GLY A 368 0.93 4.37 16.07
N GLY A 369 0.57 3.95 14.86
CA GLY A 369 1.29 2.90 14.12
C GLY A 369 0.85 1.47 14.43
N GLU A 370 -0.29 1.27 15.11
CA GLU A 370 -0.75 -0.05 15.56
C GLU A 370 -0.79 -1.08 14.41
N GLY A 371 -1.24 -0.67 13.22
CA GLY A 371 -1.32 -1.54 12.05
C GLY A 371 0.05 -2.01 11.56
N PHE A 372 1.08 -1.16 11.66
CA PHE A 372 2.45 -1.53 11.33
C PHE A 372 3.02 -2.54 12.33
N LEU A 373 2.76 -2.36 13.63
CA LEU A 373 3.23 -3.30 14.66
C LEU A 373 2.62 -4.70 14.49
N VAL A 374 1.31 -4.75 14.21
CA VAL A 374 0.61 -6.02 13.91
C VAL A 374 1.25 -6.69 12.69
N ALA A 375 1.52 -5.94 11.64
CA ALA A 375 2.13 -6.45 10.42
C ALA A 375 3.52 -7.04 10.70
N ILE A 376 4.41 -6.30 11.36
CA ILE A 376 5.77 -6.76 11.66
C ILE A 376 5.74 -8.03 12.51
N ASN A 377 4.89 -8.09 13.55
CA ASN A 377 4.75 -9.31 14.37
C ASN A 377 4.31 -10.52 13.53
N ARG A 378 3.26 -10.36 12.71
CA ARG A 378 2.73 -11.46 11.87
C ARG A 378 3.73 -11.90 10.80
N LEU A 379 4.42 -10.95 10.18
CA LEU A 379 5.48 -11.25 9.21
C LEU A 379 6.66 -11.97 9.89
N SER A 380 7.07 -11.53 11.08
CA SER A 380 8.13 -12.17 11.85
C SER A 380 7.77 -13.63 12.17
N GLU A 381 6.55 -13.88 12.63
CA GLU A 381 6.05 -15.25 12.84
C GLU A 381 6.11 -16.11 11.58
N ALA A 382 5.68 -15.57 10.44
CA ALA A 382 5.71 -16.27 9.15
C ALA A 382 7.14 -16.58 8.71
N TYR A 383 8.06 -15.62 8.86
CA TYR A 383 9.47 -15.79 8.56
C TYR A 383 10.10 -16.90 9.39
N PHE A 384 9.92 -16.89 10.71
CA PHE A 384 10.49 -17.93 11.57
C PHE A 384 9.86 -19.31 11.34
N LYS A 385 8.60 -19.37 10.88
CA LYS A 385 8.00 -20.62 10.40
C LYS A 385 8.68 -21.11 9.12
N ALA A 386 8.99 -20.23 8.18
CA ALA A 386 9.67 -20.56 6.93
C ALA A 386 11.14 -20.99 7.10
N LYS A 387 11.74 -20.76 8.28
CA LYS A 387 13.12 -21.17 8.61
C LYS A 387 13.22 -22.46 9.44
N LYS A 388 12.08 -23.03 9.86
CA LYS A 388 12.01 -24.33 10.53
C LYS A 388 11.91 -25.44 9.50
#